data_AF-A0A3M0WX37-F1
#
_entry.id   AF-A0A3M0WX37-F1
#
_cell.length_a   1.000
_cell.length_b   1.000
_cell.length_c   1.000
_cell.angle_alpha   90.00
_cell.angle_beta   90.00
_cell.angle_gamma   90.00
#
_symmetry.space_group_name_H-M   'P 1'
#
loop_
_entity.id
_entity.type
_entity.pdbx_description
1 polymer ?
#
loop_
_entity_poly.entity_id
_entity_poly.type
_entity_poly.pdbx_seq_one_letter_code
_entity_poly.pdbx_strand_id
1 'polypeptide(L)' 'MKLELVRDWMSRDVITVTPDTTLPEADQLLIQNTIRRLPVVDENGRLIGIVTYGDIREARPSQAVSLNMWEM' A
#
# COMPACT_ATOMS: atom_id res chain seq x y z
N MET A 1 -4.96 -4.29 -35.64
CA MET A 1 -5.03 -4.12 -34.18
C MET A 1 -4.33 -5.32 -33.56
N LYS A 2 -3.20 -5.11 -32.87
CA LYS A 2 -2.46 -6.21 -32.24
C LYS A 2 -3.21 -6.61 -30.96
N LEU A 3 -3.50 -7.89 -30.80
CA LEU A 3 -4.11 -8.42 -29.58
C LEU A 3 -2.99 -8.58 -28.55
N GLU A 4 -2.91 -7.64 -27.62
CA GLU A 4 -1.95 -7.70 -26.51
C GLU A 4 -2.62 -8.35 -25.31
N LEU A 5 -1.91 -9.29 -24.67
CA LEU A 5 -2.38 -10.02 -23.50
C LEU A 5 -1.95 -9.29 -22.23
N VAL A 6 -2.68 -9.47 -21.13
CA VAL A 6 -2.31 -8.92 -19.81
C VAL A 6 -0.86 -9.27 -19.43
N ARG A 7 -0.44 -10.51 -19.74
CA ARG A 7 0.92 -10.99 -19.46
C ARG A 7 2.02 -10.22 -20.19
N ASP A 8 1.68 -9.51 -21.26
CA ASP A 8 2.62 -8.72 -22.05
C ASP A 8 2.90 -7.35 -21.38
N TRP A 9 2.06 -6.94 -20.43
CA TRP A 9 2.14 -5.65 -19.72
C TRP A 9 2.39 -5.78 -18.22
N MET A 10 2.15 -6.96 -17.62
CA MET A 10 2.29 -7.16 -16.18
C MET A 10 3.75 -7.13 -15.71
N SER A 11 3.99 -6.53 -14.55
CA SER A 11 5.25 -6.67 -13.81
C SER A 11 5.28 -8.04 -13.11
N ARG A 12 6.41 -8.76 -13.20
CA ARG A 12 6.57 -10.09 -12.59
C ARG A 12 7.04 -9.99 -11.14
N ASP A 13 8.03 -9.14 -10.89
CA ASP A 13 8.62 -8.94 -9.58
C ASP A 13 7.93 -7.74 -8.92
N VAL A 14 6.91 -8.04 -8.12
CA VAL A 14 6.13 -7.04 -7.38
C VAL A 14 6.49 -7.07 -5.90
N ILE A 15 6.57 -5.89 -5.31
CA ILE A 15 6.77 -5.73 -3.87
C ILE A 15 5.44 -6.03 -3.18
N THR A 16 5.47 -6.93 -2.21
CA THR A 16 4.29 -7.37 -1.45
C THR A 16 4.49 -7.12 0.04
N VAL A 17 3.39 -7.11 0.78
CA VAL A 17 3.36 -7.00 2.24
C VAL A 17 2.49 -8.10 2.84
N THR A 18 2.58 -8.32 4.14
CA THR A 18 1.73 -9.25 4.88
C THR A 18 0.60 -8.51 5.59
N PRO A 19 -0.46 -9.19 6.07
CA PRO A 19 -1.50 -8.58 6.90
C PRO A 19 -0.98 -7.94 8.19
N ASP A 20 0.16 -8.40 8.68
CA ASP A 20 0.79 -7.90 9.90
C ASP A 20 1.68 -6.66 9.64
N THR A 21 1.88 -6.29 8.37
CA THR A 21 2.65 -5.08 8.01
C THR A 21 1.89 -3.84 8.43
N THR A 22 2.54 -2.97 9.19
CA THR A 22 1.89 -1.77 9.74
C THR A 22 1.70 -0.69 8.68
N LEU A 23 0.73 0.23 8.89
CA LEU A 23 0.50 1.34 7.96
C LEU A 23 1.73 2.24 7.73
N PRO A 24 2.53 2.61 8.76
CA PRO A 24 3.75 3.38 8.55
C PRO A 24 4.80 2.64 7.70
N GLU A 25 4.96 1.33 7.89
CA GLU A 25 5.88 0.51 7.09
C GLU A 25 5.41 0.43 5.63
N ALA A 26 4.10 0.21 5.43
CA ALA A 26 3.51 0.21 4.10
C ALA A 26 3.67 1.57 3.39
N ASP A 27 3.47 2.69 4.08
CA ASP A 27 3.68 4.05 3.55
C ASP A 27 5.15 4.27 3.13
N GLN A 28 6.09 3.83 3.97
CA GLN A 28 7.51 3.90 3.67
C GLN A 28 7.87 3.08 2.42
N LEU A 29 7.33 1.85 2.29
CA LEU A 29 7.55 1.00 1.12
C LEU A 29 7.00 1.64 -0.17
N LEU A 30 5.83 2.27 -0.11
CA LEU A 30 5.26 2.99 -1.26
C LEU A 30 6.16 4.13 -1.72
N ILE A 31 6.65 4.94 -0.79
CA ILE A 31 7.52 6.11 -1.07
C ILE A 31 8.87 5.64 -1.62
N GLN A 32 9.54 4.71 -0.93
CA GLN A 32 10.88 4.26 -1.31
C GLN A 32 10.91 3.62 -2.70
N ASN A 33 9.84 2.91 -3.06
CA ASN A 33 9.77 2.20 -4.34
C ASN A 33 9.02 2.99 -5.43
N THR A 34 8.59 4.23 -5.14
CA THR A 34 7.84 5.09 -6.07
C THR A 34 6.61 4.37 -6.67
N ILE A 35 5.90 3.60 -5.85
CA ILE A 35 4.67 2.88 -6.21
C ILE A 35 3.51 3.36 -5.35
N ARG A 36 2.28 3.07 -5.79
CA ARG A 36 1.05 3.57 -5.12
C ARG A 36 0.15 2.46 -4.56
N ARG A 37 0.53 1.20 -4.75
CA ARG A 37 -0.26 0.01 -4.42
C ARG A 37 0.68 -1.10 -3.96
N LEU A 38 0.29 -1.83 -2.93
CA LEU A 38 0.96 -3.01 -2.42
C LEU A 38 -0.03 -4.18 -2.38
N PRO A 39 0.23 -5.28 -3.09
CA PRO A 39 -0.49 -6.53 -2.88
C PRO A 39 -0.18 -7.09 -1.48
N VAL A 40 -1.23 -7.55 -0.79
CA VAL A 40 -1.13 -8.19 0.53
C VAL A 40 -1.19 -9.70 0.34
N VAL A 41 -0.16 -10.41 0.78
CA VAL A 41 -0.05 -11.87 0.65
C VAL A 41 -0.03 -12.56 2.01
N ASP A 42 -0.58 -13.78 2.08
CA ASP A 42 -0.49 -14.63 3.27
C ASP A 42 0.90 -15.30 3.41
N GLU A 43 1.08 -16.10 4.46
CA GLU A 43 2.31 -16.86 4.74
C GLU A 43 2.70 -17.85 3.63
N ASN A 44 1.74 -18.28 2.81
CA ASN A 44 1.94 -19.18 1.68
C ASN A 44 2.13 -18.42 0.36
N GLY A 45 2.23 -17.08 0.40
CA GLY A 45 2.37 -16.23 -0.77
C GLY A 45 1.08 -16.05 -1.59
N ARG A 46 -0.08 -16.42 -1.04
CA ARG A 46 -1.37 -16.25 -1.73
C ARG A 46 -1.81 -14.81 -1.59
N LEU A 47 -2.24 -14.19 -2.70
CA LEU A 47 -2.82 -12.85 -2.69
C LEU A 47 -4.15 -12.86 -1.92
N ILE A 48 -4.25 -12.06 -0.87
CA ILE A 48 -5.45 -11.95 -0.02
C ILE A 48 -6.01 -10.52 0.03
N GLY A 49 -5.30 -9.52 -0.49
CA GLY A 49 -5.79 -8.14 -0.53
C GLY A 49 -4.86 -7.19 -1.29
N ILE A 50 -5.24 -5.92 -1.30
CA ILE A 50 -4.45 -4.82 -1.84
C ILE A 50 -4.62 -3.63 -0.91
N VAL A 51 -3.52 -2.95 -0.56
CA VAL A 51 -3.54 -1.64 0.09
C VAL A 51 -3.01 -0.59 -0.86
N THR A 52 -3.67 0.57 -0.92
CA THR A 52 -3.28 1.69 -1.75
C THR A 52 -2.82 2.87 -0.92
N TYR A 53 -2.05 3.76 -1.54
CA TYR A 53 -1.69 5.04 -0.92
C TYR A 53 -2.92 5.86 -0.47
N GLY A 54 -4.06 5.70 -1.16
CA GLY A 54 -5.32 6.34 -0.77
C GLY A 54 -5.84 5.81 0.55
N ASP A 55 -5.92 4.48 0.69
CA ASP A 55 -6.40 3.81 1.90
C ASP A 55 -5.57 4.21 3.13
N ILE A 56 -4.24 4.25 2.97
CA ILE A 56 -3.32 4.68 4.04
C ILE A 56 -3.60 6.12 4.45
N ARG A 57 -3.83 7.03 3.49
CA ARG A 57 -4.11 8.45 3.79
C ARG A 57 -5.46 8.65 4.47
N GLU A 58 -6.47 7.87 4.12
CA GLU A 58 -7.79 7.94 4.76
C GLU A 58 -7.77 7.35 6.18
N ALA A 59 -6.95 6.33 6.42
CA ALA A 59 -6.76 5.76 7.74
C ALA A 59 -5.97 6.67 8.69
N ARG A 60 -5.26 7.69 8.17
CA ARG A 60 -4.57 8.68 9.01
C ARG A 60 -5.60 9.61 9.67
N PRO A 61 -5.50 9.86 10.98
CA PRO A 61 -6.34 10.86 11.62
C PRO A 61 -6.15 12.22 10.92
N SER A 62 -7.26 12.92 10.69
CA SER A 62 -7.23 14.23 10.07
C SER A 62 -6.40 15.20 10.93
N GLN A 63 -5.63 16.09 10.28
CA GLN A 63 -4.95 17.18 11.00
C GLN A 63 -5.93 18.26 11.54
N ALA A 64 -7.24 18.12 11.28
CA ALA A 64 -8.28 19.02 11.74
C ALA A 64 -8.58 18.87 13.24
N VAL A 65 -8.11 17.81 13.89
CA VAL A 65 -7.91 17.80 15.34
C VAL A 65 -6.50 18.27 15.65
N SER A 66 -6.29 19.58 15.54
CA SER A 66 -5.19 20.24 16.26
C SER A 66 -5.50 20.20 17.76
N LEU A 67 -5.46 19.02 18.37
CA LEU A 67 -5.21 18.98 19.80
C LEU A 67 -3.70 19.10 19.93
N ASN A 68 -3.25 20.35 19.96
CA ASN A 68 -1.85 20.64 20.21
C ASN A 68 -1.54 20.06 21.60
N MET A 69 -0.38 19.44 21.75
CA MET A 69 0.15 18.87 23.01
C MET A 69 0.31 19.92 24.15
N TRP A 70 -0.16 21.14 23.94
CA TRP A 70 -0.18 22.27 24.88
C TRP A 70 -1.59 22.62 25.40
N GLU A 71 -2.62 21.85 25.04
CA GLU A 71 -3.97 21.93 25.62
C GLU A 71 -4.21 20.87 26.72
N MET A 72 -3.14 20.36 27.33
CA MET A 72 -3.18 19.59 28.59
C MET A 72 -2.38 20.30 29.68
#